data_AF-F0HM13-F1
#
_entry.id   AF-F0HM13-F1
#
_cell.length_a   1.000
_cell.length_b   1.000
_cell.length_c   1.000
_cell.angle_alpha   90.00
_cell.angle_beta   90.00
_cell.angle_gamma   90.00
#
_symmetry.space_group_name_H-M   'P 1'
#
loop_
_entity.id
_entity.type
_entity.pdbx_description
1 polymer ?
#
loop_
_entity_poly.entity_id
_entity_poly.type
_entity_poly.pdbx_seq_one_letter_code
_entity_poly.pdbx_strand_id
1 'polypeptide(L)'
;METFIALIVVGVLMCVYGAFVFAGNVKCFSILAGGNNFLALNPSEAQYRREARRSGVAIFLLAIDFWCFGAWSYAQQDDAVRTACLVIGIAAALGVAVLIVLSLKTHVDVLKEHHG
;
A
#
# COMPACT_ATOMS: atom_id res chain seq x y z
N MET A 1 17.22 -19.62 -0.13
CA MET A 1 18.04 -18.53 0.47
C MET A 1 17.98 -17.27 -0.39
N GLU A 2 18.30 -17.36 -1.69
CA GLU A 2 18.23 -16.21 -2.62
C GLU A 2 16.82 -15.59 -2.71
N THR A 3 15.78 -16.41 -2.77
CA THR A 3 14.38 -15.93 -2.80
C THR A 3 13.94 -15.25 -1.50
N PHE A 4 14.46 -15.67 -0.35
CA PHE A 4 14.21 -15.02 0.94
C PHE A 4 14.85 -13.62 0.99
N ILE A 5 16.11 -13.53 0.56
CA ILE A 5 16.84 -12.26 0.48
C ILE A 5 16.12 -11.30 -0.48
N ALA A 6 15.67 -11.79 -1.63
CA ALA A 6 14.89 -10.99 -2.57
C ALA A 6 13.60 -10.45 -1.93
N LEU A 7 12.85 -11.26 -1.17
CA LEU A 7 11.65 -10.81 -0.46
C LEU A 7 11.94 -9.75 0.60
N ILE A 8 13.04 -9.88 1.34
CA ILE A 8 13.47 -8.86 2.30
C ILE A 8 13.79 -7.55 1.58
N VAL A 9 14.60 -7.60 0.51
CA VAL A 9 14.99 -6.43 -0.27
C VAL A 9 13.76 -5.74 -0.87
N VAL A 10 12.86 -6.50 -1.49
CA VAL A 10 11.61 -5.96 -2.06
C VAL A 10 10.75 -5.31 -0.98
N GLY A 11 10.60 -5.95 0.19
CA GLY A 11 9.86 -5.36 1.30
C GLY A 11 10.47 -4.05 1.82
N VAL A 12 11.80 -3.98 1.96
CA VAL A 12 12.49 -2.75 2.35
C VAL A 12 12.27 -1.64 1.33
N LEU A 13 12.38 -1.95 0.03
CA LEU A 13 12.12 -0.99 -1.05
C LEU A 13 10.66 -0.50 -1.01
N MET A 14 9.70 -1.39 -0.79
CA MET A 14 8.30 -1.01 -0.63
C MET A 14 8.08 -0.11 0.59
N CYS A 15 8.71 -0.39 1.74
CA CYS A 15 8.61 0.48 2.91
C CYS A 15 9.21 1.87 2.66
N VAL A 16 10.37 1.95 2.00
CA VAL A 16 11.00 3.23 1.64
C VAL A 16 10.11 4.01 0.68
N TYR A 17 9.59 3.36 -0.37
CA TYR A 17 8.67 3.97 -1.31
C TYR A 17 7.37 4.42 -0.64
N GLY A 18 6.78 3.57 0.20
CA GLY A 18 5.59 3.86 1.00
C GLY A 18 5.79 5.06 1.94
N ALA A 19 6.97 5.20 2.54
CA ALA A 19 7.31 6.36 3.36
C ALA A 19 7.34 7.67 2.55
N PHE A 20 7.91 7.65 1.35
CA PHE A 20 7.90 8.82 0.46
C PHE A 20 6.48 9.19 0.01
N VAL A 21 5.66 8.19 -0.33
CA VAL A 21 4.24 8.39 -0.68
C VAL A 21 3.47 8.95 0.52
N PHE A 22 3.67 8.39 1.72
CA PHE A 22 3.03 8.84 2.95
C PHE A 22 3.40 10.28 3.33
N ALA A 23 4.66 10.67 3.10
CA ALA A 23 5.14 12.04 3.29
C ALA A 23 4.51 13.05 2.31
N GLY A 24 3.82 12.57 1.27
CA GLY A 24 3.17 13.39 0.25
C GLY A 24 4.11 13.78 -0.89
N ASN A 25 5.13 12.97 -1.20
CA ASN A 25 5.99 13.20 -2.34
C ASN A 25 5.20 13.07 -3.66
N VAL A 26 5.08 14.18 -4.39
CA VAL A 26 4.27 14.29 -5.61
C VAL A 26 4.72 13.33 -6.70
N LYS A 27 6.04 13.12 -6.87
CA LYS A 27 6.57 12.22 -7.89
C LYS A 27 6.22 10.76 -7.58
N CYS A 28 6.44 10.33 -6.34
CA CYS A 28 6.12 8.97 -5.92
C CYS A 28 4.61 8.72 -6.00
N PHE A 29 3.79 9.66 -5.51
CA PHE A 29 2.35 9.52 -5.58
C PHE A 29 1.82 9.54 -7.03
N SER A 30 2.39 10.38 -7.90
CA SER A 30 2.04 10.40 -9.34
C SER A 30 2.32 9.06 -10.01
N ILE A 31 3.48 8.44 -9.76
CA ILE A 31 3.79 7.11 -10.29
C ILE A 31 2.75 6.09 -9.83
N LEU A 32 2.38 6.13 -8.55
CA LEU A 32 1.37 5.24 -7.99
C LEU A 32 -0.03 5.46 -8.58
N ALA A 33 -0.40 6.71 -8.85
CA ALA A 33 -1.70 7.11 -9.39
C ALA A 33 -1.82 6.91 -10.92
N GLY A 34 -0.87 6.22 -11.56
CA GLY A 34 -0.87 6.00 -13.01
C GLY A 34 -0.43 7.24 -13.82
N GLY A 35 0.43 8.08 -13.24
CA GLY A 35 1.01 9.26 -13.87
C GLY A 35 0.28 10.56 -13.50
N ASN A 36 0.02 11.41 -14.48
CA ASN A 36 -0.59 12.71 -14.26
C ASN A 36 -2.12 12.66 -14.10
N ASN A 37 -2.77 11.50 -14.24
CA ASN A 37 -4.24 11.41 -14.37
C ASN A 37 -5.00 11.85 -13.09
N PHE A 38 -4.53 11.50 -11.90
CA PHE A 38 -5.18 11.99 -10.66
C PHE A 38 -4.81 13.44 -10.34
N LEU A 39 -3.58 13.85 -10.64
CA LEU A 39 -3.14 15.25 -10.47
C LEU A 39 -3.81 16.18 -11.49
N ALA A 40 -4.22 15.65 -12.66
CA ALA A 40 -4.93 16.38 -13.70
C ALA A 40 -6.36 16.75 -13.29
N LEU A 41 -6.96 16.02 -12.35
CA LEU A 41 -8.24 16.38 -11.71
C LEU A 41 -8.10 17.53 -10.70
N ASN A 42 -6.94 18.17 -10.62
CA ASN A 42 -6.62 19.32 -9.76
C ASN A 42 -7.25 19.25 -8.35
N PRO A 43 -7.05 18.15 -7.61
CA PRO A 43 -7.69 17.95 -6.31
C PRO A 43 -7.19 18.97 -5.29
N SER A 44 -8.01 19.28 -4.28
CA SER A 44 -7.58 20.15 -3.18
C SER A 44 -6.35 19.57 -2.46
N GLU A 45 -5.49 20.43 -1.91
CA GLU A 45 -4.28 19.99 -1.19
C GLU A 45 -4.61 19.03 -0.03
N ALA A 46 -5.76 19.25 0.63
CA ALA A 46 -6.26 18.40 1.69
C ALA A 46 -6.65 16.99 1.19
N GLN A 47 -7.33 16.89 0.05
CA GLN A 47 -7.66 15.61 -0.58
C GLN A 47 -6.39 14.88 -1.03
N TYR A 48 -5.46 15.59 -1.67
CA TYR A 48 -4.17 15.03 -2.07
C TYR A 48 -3.38 14.48 -0.88
N ARG A 49 -3.21 15.26 0.20
CA ARG A 49 -2.50 14.82 1.42
C ARG A 49 -3.14 13.59 2.05
N ARG A 50 -4.48 13.55 2.08
CA ARG A 50 -5.24 12.43 2.64
C ARG A 50 -5.02 11.16 1.82
N GLU A 51 -5.12 11.27 0.50
CA GLU A 51 -4.97 10.14 -0.40
C GLU A 51 -3.52 9.64 -0.42
N ALA A 52 -2.54 10.54 -0.48
CA ALA A 52 -1.12 10.18 -0.39
C ALA A 52 -0.78 9.42 0.90
N ARG A 53 -1.26 9.87 2.06
CA ARG A 53 -1.10 9.13 3.32
C ARG A 53 -1.74 7.77 3.27
N ARG A 54 -2.97 7.70 2.78
CA ARG A 54 -3.73 6.46 2.68
C ARG A 54 -3.05 5.43 1.77
N SER A 55 -2.60 5.86 0.59
CA SER A 55 -1.86 5.00 -0.34
C SER A 55 -0.50 4.59 0.24
N GLY A 56 0.17 5.47 0.99
CA GLY A 56 1.38 5.12 1.74
C GLY A 56 1.13 4.01 2.76
N VAL A 57 0.04 4.09 3.54
CA VAL A 57 -0.38 3.03 4.47
C VAL A 57 -0.66 1.72 3.73
N ALA A 58 -1.34 1.77 2.58
CA ALA A 58 -1.60 0.57 1.78
C ALA A 58 -0.30 -0.12 1.32
N ILE A 59 0.72 0.65 0.93
CA ILE A 59 2.04 0.11 0.57
C ILE A 59 2.72 -0.55 1.77
N PHE A 60 2.61 0.04 2.96
CA PHE A 60 3.14 -0.59 4.18
C PHE A 60 2.45 -1.91 4.51
N LEU A 61 1.12 -1.98 4.36
CA LEU A 61 0.37 -3.23 4.57
C LEU A 61 0.77 -4.30 3.56
N LEU A 62 0.97 -3.94 2.29
CA LEU A 62 1.50 -4.86 1.29
C LEU A 62 2.90 -5.37 1.65
N ALA A 63 3.79 -4.52 2.15
CA ALA A 63 5.10 -4.95 2.61
C ALA A 63 5.01 -5.96 3.76
N ILE A 64 4.08 -5.75 4.70
CA ILE A 64 3.78 -6.69 5.78
C ILE A 64 3.24 -8.01 5.21
N ASP A 65 2.34 -7.98 4.22
CA ASP A 65 1.82 -9.19 3.57
C ASP A 65 2.94 -10.00 2.91
N PHE A 66 3.82 -9.34 2.15
CA PHE A 66 4.96 -9.99 1.49
C PHE A 66 5.93 -10.63 2.48
N TRP A 67 6.20 -9.95 3.60
CA TRP A 67 7.05 -10.51 4.66
C TRP A 67 6.37 -11.63 5.44
N CYS A 68 5.07 -11.52 5.72
CA CYS A 68 4.30 -12.58 6.37
C CYS A 68 4.24 -13.83 5.49
N PHE A 69 4.03 -13.67 4.18
CA PHE A 69 4.05 -14.77 3.23
C PHE A 69 5.44 -15.40 3.11
N GLY A 70 6.49 -14.57 3.05
CA GLY A 70 7.87 -15.02 3.08
C GLY A 70 8.16 -15.83 4.33
N ALA A 71 7.96 -15.26 5.51
CA ALA A 71 8.18 -15.93 6.79
C ALA A 71 7.37 -17.22 6.93
N TRP A 72 6.09 -17.22 6.52
CA TRP A 72 5.23 -18.41 6.51
C TRP A 72 5.81 -19.54 5.66
N SER A 73 6.36 -19.23 4.47
CA SER A 73 6.97 -20.22 3.58
C SER A 73 8.25 -20.86 4.15
N TYR A 74 8.96 -20.15 5.03
CA TYR A 74 10.20 -20.62 5.67
C TYR A 74 10.00 -21.21 7.08
N ALA A 75 8.88 -20.91 7.74
CA ALA A 75 8.55 -21.38 9.09
C ALA A 75 8.02 -22.83 9.10
N GLN A 76 8.76 -23.77 8.51
CA GLN A 76 8.35 -25.19 8.47
C GLN A 76 8.42 -25.90 9.84
N GLN A 77 9.06 -25.29 10.83
CA GLN A 77 9.35 -25.93 12.13
C GLN A 77 8.61 -25.33 13.33
N ASP A 78 7.88 -24.22 13.16
CA ASP A 78 7.20 -23.52 14.26
C ASP A 78 5.75 -23.14 13.88
N ASP A 79 4.79 -23.89 14.40
CA ASP A 79 3.36 -23.68 14.16
C ASP A 79 2.84 -22.35 14.73
N ALA A 80 3.46 -21.81 15.78
CA ALA A 80 3.08 -20.51 16.35
C ALA A 80 3.45 -19.37 15.41
N VAL A 81 4.67 -19.39 14.85
CA VAL A 81 5.12 -18.43 13.84
C VAL A 81 4.26 -18.53 12.59
N ARG A 82 3.95 -19.75 12.14
CA ARG A 82 3.11 -19.97 10.96
C ARG A 82 1.70 -19.40 11.13
N THR A 83 1.09 -19.61 12.31
CA THR A 83 -0.24 -19.07 12.64
C THR A 83 -0.21 -17.54 12.74
N ALA A 84 0.79 -16.98 13.41
CA ALA A 84 0.94 -15.53 13.55
C ALA A 84 1.10 -14.83 12.19
N CYS A 85 1.96 -15.36 11.30
CA CYS A 85 2.12 -14.82 9.95
C CYS A 85 0.83 -14.86 9.14
N LEU A 86 0.05 -15.93 9.26
CA LEU A 86 -1.22 -16.08 8.54
C LEU A 86 -2.26 -15.06 9.02
N VAL A 87 -2.42 -14.89 10.34
CA VAL A 87 -3.36 -13.92 10.92
C VAL A 87 -2.97 -12.49 10.56
N ILE A 88 -1.69 -12.14 10.67
CA ILE A 88 -1.19 -10.80 10.34
C ILE A 88 -1.37 -10.53 8.84
N GLY A 89 -1.04 -11.48 7.97
CA GLY A 89 -1.23 -11.34 6.53
C GLY A 89 -2.71 -11.19 6.13
N ILE A 90 -3.63 -11.95 6.75
CA ILE A 90 -5.07 -11.74 6.50
C ILE A 90 -5.51 -10.34 6.93
N ALA A 91 -5.08 -9.89 8.11
CA ALA A 91 -5.45 -8.58 8.63
C ALA A 91 -4.92 -7.43 7.73
N ALA A 92 -3.67 -7.54 7.27
CA ALA A 92 -3.08 -6.57 6.37
C ALA A 92 -3.75 -6.58 4.99
N ALA A 93 -4.03 -7.75 4.41
CA ALA A 93 -4.80 -7.88 3.16
C ALA A 93 -6.20 -7.26 3.25
N LEU A 94 -6.93 -7.49 4.35
CA LEU A 94 -8.22 -6.85 4.60
C LEU A 94 -8.09 -5.33 4.71
N GLY A 95 -7.05 -4.85 5.40
CA GLY A 95 -6.72 -3.43 5.47
C GLY A 95 -6.51 -2.82 4.08
N VAL A 96 -5.71 -3.47 3.22
CA VAL A 96 -5.50 -3.05 1.83
C VAL A 96 -6.82 -2.97 1.07
N ALA A 97 -7.68 -3.99 1.15
CA ALA A 97 -8.97 -4.01 0.47
C ALA A 97 -9.87 -2.82 0.89
N VAL A 98 -9.94 -2.53 2.19
CA VAL A 98 -10.69 -1.37 2.71
C VAL A 98 -10.13 -0.06 2.18
N LEU A 99 -8.80 0.09 2.14
CA LEU A 99 -8.17 1.30 1.62
C LEU A 99 -8.47 1.48 0.13
N ILE A 100 -8.40 0.41 -0.68
CA ILE A 100 -8.74 0.46 -2.10
C ILE A 100 -10.19 0.92 -2.31
N VAL A 101 -11.16 0.34 -1.60
CA VAL A 101 -12.58 0.71 -1.72
C VAL A 101 -12.80 2.19 -1.43
N LEU A 102 -12.19 2.66 -0.34
CA LEU A 102 -12.35 4.05 0.06
C LEU A 102 -11.57 5.00 -0.87
N SER A 103 -10.45 4.59 -1.47
CA SER A 103 -9.73 5.34 -2.51
C SER A 103 -10.59 5.49 -3.76
N LEU A 104 -11.18 4.39 -4.23
CA LEU A 104 -12.11 4.39 -5.37
C LEU A 104 -13.30 5.33 -5.11
N LYS A 105 -13.85 5.31 -3.90
CA LYS A 105 -14.93 6.23 -3.52
C LYS A 105 -14.51 7.69 -3.66
N THR A 106 -13.33 8.06 -3.15
CA THR A 106 -12.80 9.42 -3.27
C THR A 106 -12.58 9.83 -4.73
N HIS A 107 -12.04 8.93 -5.56
CA HIS A 107 -11.92 9.18 -7.00
C HIS A 107 -13.27 9.44 -7.69
N VAL A 108 -14.29 8.63 -7.36
CA VAL A 108 -15.64 8.79 -7.92
C VAL A 108 -16.28 10.11 -7.49
N ASP A 109 -16.10 10.50 -6.22
CA ASP A 109 -16.65 11.76 -5.71
C ASP A 109 -16.00 12.97 -6.40
N VAL A 110 -14.67 12.96 -6.59
CA VAL A 110 -13.94 14.01 -7.33
C VAL A 110 -14.36 14.07 -8.81
N LEU A 111 -14.58 12.92 -9.45
CA LEU A 111 -15.07 12.85 -10.83
C LEU A 111 -16.47 13.46 -10.97
N LYS A 112 -17.36 13.24 -9.98
CA LYS A 112 -18.70 13.84 -9.97
C LYS A 112 -18.66 15.35 -9.81
N GLU A 113 -17.78 15.90 -8.97
CA GLU A 113 -17.64 17.35 -8.80
C GLU A 113 -17.13 18.06 -10.07
N HIS A 114 -16.34 17.38 -10.91
CA HIS A 114 -15.80 17.96 -12.14
C HIS A 114 -16.70 17.81 -13.36
N HIS A 115 -17.64 16.87 -13.37
CA HIS A 115 -18.52 16.56 -14.52
C HIS A 115 -20.01 16.90 -14.28
N GLY A 116 -20.39 17.33 -13.07
CA GLY A 116 -21.72 17.85 -12.75
C GLY A 116 -21.75 19.36 -12.74
#